data_AF-A0AA88RMB1-F1
#
_entry.id   AF-A0AA88RMB1-F1
#
_cell.length_a   1.000
_cell.length_b   1.000
_cell.length_c   1.000
_cell.angle_alpha   90.00
_cell.angle_beta   90.00
_cell.angle_gamma   90.00
#
_symmetry.space_group_name_H-M   'P 1'
#
loop_
_entity.id
_entity.type
_entity.pdbx_description
1 polymer ?
#
loop_
_entity_poly.entity_id
_entity_poly.type
_entity_poly.pdbx_seq_one_letter_code
_entity_poly.pdbx_strand_id
1 'polypeptide(L)' 'MSLVWMEAMLPLGIIAGMLCVMGNAQYFIHKAAHGRPKHIGNDVWDVAMERRDKKIAEKYASSSN' A
#
# COMPACT_ATOMS: atom_id res chain seq x y z
N MET A 1 10.20 -3.18 -42.54
CA MET A 1 9.00 -2.78 -41.77
C MET A 1 8.73 -3.81 -40.67
N SER A 2 9.53 -3.85 -39.60
CA SER A 2 9.43 -4.94 -38.59
C SER A 2 8.82 -4.50 -37.24
N LEU A 3 8.82 -3.18 -36.94
CA LEU A 3 8.45 -2.66 -35.62
C LEU A 3 7.27 -1.67 -35.62
N VAL A 4 6.52 -1.56 -36.72
CA VAL A 4 5.37 -0.65 -36.84
C VAL A 4 4.32 -0.90 -35.75
N TRP A 5 4.18 -2.14 -35.30
CA TRP A 5 3.29 -2.51 -34.19
C TRP A 5 3.67 -1.89 -32.84
N MET A 6 4.94 -1.50 -32.64
CA MET A 6 5.36 -0.82 -31.41
C MET A 6 4.77 0.60 -31.30
N GLU A 7 4.48 1.27 -32.43
CA GLU A 7 3.79 2.56 -32.40
C GLU A 7 2.38 2.42 -31.82
N ALA A 8 1.70 1.30 -32.09
CA ALA A 8 0.39 0.98 -31.50
C ALA A 8 0.50 0.50 -30.04
N MET A 9 1.62 -0.13 -29.66
CA MET A 9 1.86 -0.53 -28.26
C MET A 9 2.25 0.63 -27.36
N LEU A 10 2.84 1.71 -27.89
CA LEU A 10 3.31 2.84 -27.08
C LEU A 10 2.16 3.49 -26.27
N PRO A 11 0.99 3.81 -26.86
CA PRO A 11 -0.17 4.28 -26.08
C PRO A 11 -0.64 3.28 -25.02
N LEU A 12 -0.67 1.98 -25.36
CA LEU A 12 -1.08 0.93 -24.41
C LEU A 12 -0.10 0.79 -23.25
N GLY A 13 1.20 0.92 -23.52
CA GLY A 13 2.26 0.90 -22.52
C GLY A 13 2.16 2.08 -21.56
N ILE A 14 1.79 3.27 -22.05
CA ILE A 14 1.54 4.44 -21.18
C ILE A 14 0.35 4.18 -20.25
N ILE A 15 -0.75 3.62 -20.77
CA ILE A 15 -1.92 3.28 -19.95
C ILE A 15 -1.55 2.25 -18.88
N ALA A 16 -0.83 1.19 -19.24
CA ALA A 16 -0.36 0.19 -18.29
C ALA A 16 0.56 0.82 -17.23
N GLY A 17 1.48 1.71 -17.63
CA GLY A 17 2.34 2.46 -16.74
C GLY A 17 1.55 3.30 -15.73
N MET A 18 0.52 4.01 -16.19
CA MET A 18 -0.32 4.83 -15.32
C MET A 18 -1.15 3.99 -14.34
N LEU A 19 -1.64 2.81 -14.76
CA LEU A 19 -2.30 1.88 -13.84
C LEU A 19 -1.34 1.34 -12.77
N CYS A 20 -0.10 1.04 -13.14
CA CYS A 20 0.94 0.64 -12.19
C CYS A 20 1.27 1.76 -11.21
N VAL A 21 1.36 3.02 -11.66
CA VAL A 21 1.58 4.19 -10.79
C VAL A 21 0.41 4.36 -9.83
N MET A 22 -0.83 4.27 -10.31
CA MET A 22 -2.03 4.38 -9.47
C MET A 22 -2.06 3.32 -8.36
N GLY A 23 -1.72 2.07 -8.65
CA GLY A 23 -1.63 1.00 -7.66
C GLY A 23 -0.51 1.22 -6.63
N ASN A 24 0.67 1.59 -7.09
CA ASN A 24 1.83 1.77 -6.22
C ASN A 24 1.73 3.04 -5.37
N ALA A 25 1.22 4.15 -5.92
CA ALA A 25 1.10 5.40 -5.19
C ALA A 25 0.28 5.24 -3.91
N GLN A 26 -0.92 4.66 -3.99
CA GLN A 26 -1.74 4.39 -2.81
C GLN A 26 -1.07 3.41 -1.84
N TYR A 27 -0.34 2.40 -2.34
CA TYR A 27 0.38 1.45 -1.50
C TYR A 27 1.49 2.13 -0.68
N PHE A 28 2.33 2.93 -1.33
CA PHE A 28 3.43 3.62 -0.66
C PHE A 28 2.92 4.68 0.33
N ILE A 29 1.86 5.43 -0.02
CA ILE A 29 1.27 6.40 0.89
C ILE A 29 0.69 5.70 2.14
N HIS A 30 -0.04 4.60 1.97
CA HIS A 30 -0.58 3.84 3.11
C HIS A 30 0.54 3.29 4.00
N LYS A 31 1.57 2.71 3.38
CA LYS A 31 2.74 2.16 4.09
C LYS A 31 3.49 3.24 4.86
N ALA A 32 3.62 4.45 4.30
CA ALA A 32 4.25 5.58 4.99
C ALA A 32 3.40 6.07 6.18
N ALA A 33 2.08 6.14 6.04
CA ALA A 33 1.19 6.64 7.09
C ALA A 33 1.03 5.68 8.28
N HIS A 34 1.00 4.36 8.04
CA HIS A 34 0.73 3.36 9.07
C HIS A 34 1.97 2.53 9.45
N GLY A 35 3.12 2.75 8.81
CA GLY A 35 4.35 1.99 9.00
C GLY A 35 4.31 0.55 8.45
N ARG A 36 3.15 0.09 7.95
CA ARG A 36 2.94 -1.26 7.43
C ARG A 36 2.05 -1.28 6.18
N PRO A 37 2.20 -2.28 5.29
CA PRO A 37 1.27 -2.51 4.19
C PRO A 37 -0.19 -2.64 4.66
N LYS A 38 -1.15 -2.26 3.81
CA LYS A 38 -2.58 -2.40 4.12
C LYS A 38 -2.96 -3.87 4.22
N HIS A 39 -3.63 -4.25 5.31
CA HIS A 39 -4.20 -5.58 5.47
C HIS A 39 -5.53 -5.67 4.69
N ILE A 40 -5.65 -6.67 3.82
CA ILE A 40 -6.85 -6.92 3.01
C ILE A 40 -7.74 -7.88 3.78
N GLY A 41 -9.03 -7.60 3.87
CA GLY A 41 -9.98 -8.47 4.58
C GLY A 41 -9.94 -8.32 6.10
N ASN A 42 -9.46 -7.17 6.59
CA ASN A 42 -9.36 -6.86 8.02
C ASN A 42 -10.75 -6.90 8.69
N ASP A 43 -10.98 -7.93 9.50
CA ASP A 43 -12.27 -8.16 10.12
C ASP A 43 -12.40 -7.43 11.49
N VAL A 44 -13.53 -7.62 12.16
CA VAL A 44 -13.78 -6.96 13.45
C VAL A 44 -12.78 -7.41 14.53
N TRP A 45 -12.31 -8.66 14.45
CA TRP A 45 -11.31 -9.20 15.36
C TRP A 45 -9.96 -8.51 15.15
N ASP A 46 -9.52 -8.37 13.90
CA ASP A 46 -8.25 -7.72 13.58
C ASP A 46 -8.23 -6.25 14.02
N VAL A 47 -9.33 -5.52 13.82
CA VAL A 47 -9.47 -4.14 14.32
C VAL A 47 -9.37 -4.08 15.84
N ALA A 48 -9.98 -5.03 16.55
CA ALA A 48 -9.92 -5.09 18.00
C ALA A 48 -8.49 -5.39 18.50
N MET A 49 -7.79 -6.31 17.84
CA MET A 49 -6.40 -6.65 18.13
C MET A 49 -5.45 -5.48 17.82
N GLU A 50 -5.59 -4.80 16.69
CA GLU A 50 -4.75 -3.64 16.36
C GLU A 50 -4.88 -2.51 17.41
N ARG A 51 -6.11 -2.23 17.87
CA ARG A 51 -6.34 -1.24 18.93
C ARG A 51 -5.75 -1.67 20.27
N ARG A 52 -5.83 -2.97 20.59
CA ARG A 52 -5.22 -3.55 21.80
C ARG A 52 -3.71 -3.41 21.75
N ASP A 53 -3.09 -3.84 20.66
CA ASP A 53 -1.64 -3.88 20.52
C ASP A 53 -1.04 -2.48 20.53
N LYS A 54 -1.70 -1.51 19.89
CA LYS A 54 -1.33 -0.09 20.00
C LYS A 54 -1.30 0.41 21.44
N LYS A 55 -2.36 0.13 22.22
CA LYS A 55 -2.41 0.53 23.65
C LYS A 55 -1.34 -0.16 24.50
N ILE A 56 -1.04 -1.42 24.21
CA ILE A 56 0.01 -2.16 24.90
C ILE A 56 1.38 -1.54 24.60
N ALA A 57 1.68 -1.29 23.33
CA ALA A 57 2.93 -0.65 22.91
C ALA A 57 3.11 0.74 23.52
N GLU A 58 2.06 1.57 23.55
CA GLU A 58 2.08 2.89 24.18
C GLU A 58 2.39 2.80 25.68
N LYS A 59 1.79 1.84 26.40
CA LYS A 59 2.10 1.61 27.83
C LYS A 59 3.56 1.23 28.05
N TYR A 60 4.11 0.30 27.26
CA TYR A 60 5.51 -0.07 27.37
C TYR A 60 6.45 1.09 27.03
N ALA A 61 6.13 1.87 25.99
CA ALA A 61 6.90 3.06 25.64
C ALA A 61 6.88 4.12 26.76
N SER A 62 5.74 4.31 27.42
CA SER A 62 5.62 5.26 28.54
C SER A 62 6.30 4.79 29.83
N SER A 63 6.41 3.48 30.06
CA SER A 63 7.01 2.89 31.25
C SER A 63 8.53 2.72 31.16
N SER A 64 9.12 2.97 29.99
CA SER A 64 10.56 2.91 29.74
C SER A 64 11.27 4.27 29.94
N ASN A 65 10.54 5.30 30.37
CA ASN A 65 11.06 6.58 30.87
C ASN A 65 10.96 6.61 32.39
#